data_AF-A0AAU5D5Z5-F1
#
_entry.id   AF-A0AAU5D5Z5-F1
#
_cell.length_a   1.000
_cell.length_b   1.000
_cell.length_c   1.000
_cell.angle_alpha   90.00
_cell.angle_beta   90.00
_cell.angle_gamma   90.00
#
_symmetry.space_group_name_H-M   'P 1'
#
loop_
_entity.id
_entity.type
_entity.pdbx_description
1 polymer ?
#
loop_
_entity_poly.entity_id
_entity_poly.type
_entity_poly.pdbx_seq_one_letter_code
_entity_poly.pdbx_strand_id
1 'polypeptide(L)'
;MIVLGTTHIGPTYARTDDEIGALVDHIMNDLPQGSTTPDGFAVMPEKAVVSIVKGKYPEETDERWARNFLYVSVNTGNGYGALKWWTSDTPEGADDNHVSRFIWTSGNPNPPSFSPKLISDSGTPSYYPPEAAIPVAQVREALEEFCRTRTGDRPESVSWLLLEQTV
;
A
#
# COMPACT_ATOMS: atom_id res chain seq x y z
N MET A 1 8.49 7.70 15.31
CA MET A 1 8.14 7.45 13.90
C MET A 1 6.75 7.99 13.63
N ILE A 2 6.53 8.49 12.41
CA ILE A 2 5.31 9.13 11.89
C ILE A 2 4.86 8.34 10.67
N VAL A 3 3.55 8.22 10.46
CA VAL A 3 2.98 7.62 9.24
C VAL A 3 2.89 8.70 8.16
N LEU A 4 3.52 8.47 7.02
CA LEU A 4 3.39 9.28 5.81
C LEU A 4 2.49 8.54 4.82
N GLY A 5 1.30 9.08 4.54
CA GLY A 5 0.44 8.62 3.46
C GLY A 5 0.52 9.56 2.26
N THR A 6 0.66 9.02 1.05
CA THR A 6 0.65 9.78 -0.20
C THR A 6 -0.48 9.28 -1.10
N THR A 7 -1.36 10.21 -1.50
CA THR A 7 -2.51 10.01 -2.39
C THR A 7 -2.67 11.24 -3.29
N HIS A 8 -3.75 11.34 -4.08
CA HIS A 8 -4.00 12.47 -4.99
C HIS A 8 -4.11 13.82 -4.30
N ILE A 9 -4.51 13.87 -3.02
CA ILE A 9 -4.56 15.11 -2.24
C ILE A 9 -3.17 15.57 -1.77
N GLY A 10 -2.14 14.76 -1.98
CA GLY A 10 -0.77 15.01 -1.56
C GLY A 10 -0.34 14.22 -0.31
N PRO A 11 0.83 14.55 0.26
CA PRO A 11 1.37 13.88 1.43
C PRO A 11 0.64 14.30 2.72
N THR A 12 0.26 13.31 3.53
CA THR A 12 -0.36 13.48 4.86
C THR A 12 0.52 12.81 5.91
N TYR A 13 0.81 13.52 7.00
CA TYR A 13 1.63 13.03 8.12
C TYR A 13 0.75 12.78 9.34
N ALA A 14 0.54 11.52 9.72
CA ALA A 14 -0.25 11.13 10.87
C ALA A 14 0.65 10.73 12.05
N ARG A 15 0.48 11.41 13.19
CA ARG A 15 1.27 11.24 14.42
C ARG A 15 0.47 10.61 15.55
N THR A 16 -0.82 10.88 15.59
CA THR A 16 -1.77 10.39 16.60
C THR A 16 -2.64 9.28 16.04
N ASP A 17 -3.29 8.51 16.91
CA ASP A 17 -4.18 7.42 16.49
C ASP A 17 -5.41 7.94 15.73
N ASP A 18 -5.91 9.12 16.08
CA ASP A 18 -7.01 9.77 15.38
C ASP A 18 -6.62 10.18 13.95
N GLU A 19 -5.42 10.77 13.78
CA GLU A 19 -4.89 11.10 12.44
C GLU A 19 -4.63 9.84 11.61
N ILE A 20 -4.16 8.75 12.25
CA ILE A 20 -4.00 7.45 11.59
C ILE A 20 -5.37 6.93 11.13
N GLY A 21 -6.38 6.96 12.00
CA GLY A 21 -7.73 6.55 11.68
C GLY A 21 -8.29 7.31 10.47
N ALA A 22 -8.15 8.64 10.47
CA ALA A 22 -8.59 9.49 9.36
C ALA A 22 -7.86 9.17 8.05
N LEU A 23 -6.54 8.92 8.10
CA LEU A 23 -5.76 8.54 6.92
C LEU A 23 -6.18 7.17 6.38
N VAL A 24 -6.38 6.18 7.27
CA VAL A 24 -6.86 4.85 6.88
C VAL A 24 -8.24 4.96 6.23
N ASP A 25 -9.16 5.72 6.82
CA ASP A 25 -10.50 5.88 6.26
C ASP A 25 -10.49 6.56 4.89
N HIS A 26 -9.66 7.59 4.69
CA HIS A 26 -9.46 8.22 3.39
C HIS A 26 -8.95 7.22 2.34
N ILE A 27 -7.90 6.43 2.67
CA ILE A 27 -7.33 5.43 1.77
C ILE A 27 -8.35 4.33 1.42
N MET A 28 -9.17 3.92 2.39
CA MET A 28 -10.11 2.81 2.20
C MET A 28 -11.37 3.20 1.43
N ASN A 29 -11.79 4.47 1.49
CA ASN A 29 -13.10 4.89 1.00
C ASN A 29 -13.06 5.95 -0.11
N ASP A 30 -12.06 6.82 -0.11
CA ASP A 30 -12.10 8.08 -0.88
C ASP A 30 -11.10 8.12 -2.05
N LEU A 31 -10.33 7.05 -2.26
CA LEU A 31 -9.45 6.97 -3.43
C LEU A 31 -10.27 6.96 -4.73
N PRO A 32 -9.86 7.73 -5.75
CA PRO A 32 -10.43 7.69 -7.09
C PRO A 32 -10.59 6.27 -7.60
N GLN A 33 -11.83 5.93 -7.94
CA GLN A 33 -12.19 4.63 -8.49
C GLN A 33 -12.13 4.66 -10.02
N GLY A 34 -11.78 3.52 -10.62
CA GLY A 34 -11.75 3.39 -12.07
C GLY A 34 -13.15 3.59 -12.67
N SER A 35 -13.27 4.49 -13.64
CA SER A 35 -14.54 4.83 -14.29
C SER A 35 -14.36 5.30 -15.73
N THR A 36 -15.45 5.63 -16.41
CA THR A 36 -15.43 6.23 -17.74
C THR A 36 -16.18 7.55 -17.70
N THR A 37 -15.55 8.62 -18.17
CA THR A 37 -16.18 9.94 -18.32
C THR A 37 -17.32 9.89 -19.36
N PRO A 38 -18.25 10.86 -19.35
CA PRO A 38 -19.30 10.96 -20.37
C PRO A 38 -18.77 11.00 -21.81
N ASP A 39 -17.59 11.58 -22.00
CA ASP A 39 -16.91 11.69 -23.30
C ASP A 39 -16.13 10.42 -23.71
N GLY A 40 -16.21 9.35 -22.91
CA GLY A 40 -15.61 8.06 -23.21
C GLY A 40 -14.15 7.89 -22.75
N PHE A 41 -13.56 8.89 -22.08
CA PHE A 41 -12.21 8.76 -21.52
C PHE A 41 -12.20 7.91 -20.26
N ALA A 42 -11.23 7.00 -20.16
CA ALA A 42 -11.03 6.17 -18.99
C ALA A 42 -10.38 6.97 -17.86
N VAL A 43 -10.99 6.94 -16.68
CA VAL A 43 -10.42 7.41 -15.42
C VAL A 43 -9.75 6.21 -14.76
N MET A 44 -8.45 6.30 -14.56
CA MET A 44 -7.71 5.22 -13.89
C MET A 44 -7.98 5.26 -12.38
N PRO A 45 -8.11 4.09 -11.73
CA PRO A 45 -8.13 4.04 -10.27
C PRO A 45 -6.79 4.52 -9.71
N GLU A 46 -6.83 5.00 -8.47
CA GLU A 46 -5.64 5.37 -7.72
C GLU A 46 -5.18 4.25 -6.77
N LYS A 47 -3.91 4.29 -6.39
CA LYS A 47 -3.35 3.60 -5.22
C LYS A 47 -2.75 4.62 -4.25
N ALA A 48 -2.82 4.32 -2.96
CA ALA A 48 -2.07 5.05 -1.95
C ALA A 48 -0.67 4.45 -1.75
N VAL A 49 0.25 5.25 -1.24
CA VAL A 49 1.55 4.78 -0.72
C VAL A 49 1.69 5.22 0.72
N VAL A 50 1.97 4.27 1.61
CA VAL A 50 2.12 4.51 3.04
C VAL A 50 3.52 4.10 3.48
N SER A 51 4.17 4.95 4.25
CA SER A 51 5.53 4.76 4.73
C SER A 51 5.64 5.19 6.18
N ILE A 52 6.55 4.56 6.92
CA ILE A 52 6.94 4.96 8.26
C ILE A 52 8.23 5.78 8.17
N VAL A 53 8.17 7.03 8.62
CA VAL A 53 9.28 8.01 8.52
C VAL A 53 9.65 8.60 9.88
N LYS A 54 10.87 9.14 10.00
CA LYS A 54 11.33 9.81 11.23
C LYS A 54 10.65 11.16 11.47
N GLY A 55 10.34 11.87 10.39
CA GLY A 55 9.81 13.23 10.41
C GLY A 55 9.46 13.72 9.00
N LYS A 56 8.87 14.91 8.92
CA LYS A 56 8.67 15.63 7.66
C LYS A 56 9.98 16.28 7.19
N TYR A 57 10.44 15.92 5.99
CA TYR A 57 11.57 16.60 5.36
C TYR A 57 11.16 17.97 4.79
N PRO A 58 12.00 19.01 4.87
CA PRO A 58 13.25 19.12 5.65
C PRO A 58 13.01 19.64 7.08
N GLU A 59 11.76 19.82 7.49
CA GLU A 59 11.39 20.52 8.72
C GLU A 59 11.80 19.78 10.01
N GLU A 60 11.76 18.45 9.99
CA GLU A 60 11.94 17.58 11.16
C GLU A 60 13.02 16.51 10.95
N THR A 61 13.49 16.29 9.72
CA THR A 61 14.50 15.28 9.38
C THR A 61 15.26 15.64 8.11
N ASP A 62 16.51 15.19 8.03
CA ASP A 62 17.34 15.26 6.82
C ASP A 62 17.07 14.07 5.85
N GLU A 63 16.26 13.11 6.25
CA GLU A 63 15.89 11.96 5.43
C GLU A 63 14.86 12.35 4.36
N ARG A 64 15.35 12.57 3.14
CA ARG A 64 14.52 13.00 2.01
C ARG A 64 13.55 11.93 1.52
N TRP A 65 13.91 10.66 1.66
CA TRP A 65 13.17 9.54 1.09
C TRP A 65 12.79 8.55 2.19
N ALA A 66 11.54 8.10 2.15
CA ALA A 66 11.12 6.93 2.92
C ALA A 66 11.91 5.70 2.45
N ARG A 67 12.01 4.72 3.34
CA ARG A 67 12.76 3.49 3.09
C ARG A 67 11.89 2.25 3.02
N ASN A 68 10.71 2.29 3.62
CA ASN A 68 9.68 1.25 3.55
C ASN A 68 8.44 1.79 2.85
N PHE A 69 7.78 0.94 2.08
CA PHE A 69 6.62 1.34 1.28
C PHE A 69 5.56 0.26 1.30
N LEU A 70 4.36 0.61 1.74
CA LEU A 70 3.14 -0.17 1.59
C LEU A 70 2.23 0.53 0.57
N TYR A 71 2.12 -0.05 -0.61
CA TYR A 71 1.18 0.38 -1.63
C TYR A 71 -0.18 -0.26 -1.35
N VAL A 72 -1.23 0.53 -1.43
CA VAL A 72 -2.61 0.10 -1.13
C VAL A 72 -3.51 0.44 -2.31
N SER A 73 -4.15 -0.58 -2.87
CA SER A 73 -5.12 -0.45 -3.96
C SER A 73 -6.45 -1.02 -3.51
N VAL A 74 -7.53 -0.26 -3.62
CA VAL A 74 -8.87 -0.66 -3.16
C VAL A 74 -9.90 -0.41 -4.26
N ASN A 75 -10.70 -1.43 -4.54
CA ASN A 75 -11.89 -1.31 -5.37
C ASN A 75 -13.14 -1.50 -4.50
N THR A 76 -13.74 -0.38 -4.10
CA THR A 76 -14.92 -0.38 -3.22
C THR A 76 -16.16 -0.95 -3.90
N GLY A 77 -16.21 -0.92 -5.24
CA GLY A 77 -17.33 -1.44 -6.03
C GLY A 77 -17.45 -2.97 -6.03
N ASN A 78 -16.36 -3.70 -5.77
CA ASN A 78 -16.38 -5.17 -5.70
C ASN A 78 -15.91 -5.73 -4.35
N GLY A 79 -15.46 -4.88 -3.42
CA GLY A 79 -15.08 -5.28 -2.06
C GLY A 79 -13.72 -5.97 -1.96
N TYR A 80 -12.84 -5.78 -2.95
CA TYR A 80 -11.47 -6.29 -2.92
C TYR A 80 -10.43 -5.16 -2.90
N GLY A 81 -9.25 -5.49 -2.39
CA GLY A 81 -8.05 -4.67 -2.51
C GLY A 81 -6.79 -5.52 -2.61
N ALA A 82 -5.66 -4.87 -2.84
CA ALA A 82 -4.35 -5.50 -2.91
C ALA A 82 -3.30 -4.62 -2.25
N LEU A 83 -2.28 -5.27 -1.71
CA LEU A 83 -1.16 -4.63 -1.05
C LEU A 83 0.13 -4.99 -1.80
N LYS A 84 1.07 -4.06 -1.88
CA LYS A 84 2.47 -4.34 -2.25
C LYS A 84 3.39 -3.75 -1.21
N TRP A 85 4.34 -4.53 -0.71
CA TRP A 85 5.29 -4.07 0.29
C TRP A 85 6.72 -4.33 -0.17
N TRP A 86 7.61 -3.37 0.11
CA TRP A 86 9.06 -3.54 0.03
C TRP A 86 9.77 -2.50 0.89
N THR A 87 11.03 -2.74 1.20
CA THR A 87 11.88 -1.81 1.94
C THR A 87 13.31 -1.82 1.38
N SER A 88 14.01 -0.69 1.50
CA SER A 88 15.46 -0.59 1.26
C SER A 88 16.27 -0.76 2.54
N ASP A 89 15.64 -0.78 3.71
CA ASP A 89 16.30 -1.07 4.99
C ASP A 89 16.49 -2.58 5.14
N THR A 90 17.61 -3.09 4.62
CA THR A 90 18.07 -4.45 4.88
C THR A 90 19.05 -4.44 6.06
N PRO A 91 18.81 -5.23 7.13
CA PRO A 91 19.72 -5.32 8.25
C PRO A 91 21.13 -5.77 7.84
N GLU A 92 22.15 -5.25 8.51
CA GLU A 92 23.52 -5.71 8.30
C GLU A 92 23.64 -7.20 8.68
N GLY A 93 24.21 -8.01 7.78
CA GLY A 93 24.31 -9.46 7.96
C GLY A 93 23.05 -10.25 7.61
N ALA A 94 21.99 -9.62 7.10
CA ALA A 94 20.83 -10.32 6.58
C ALA A 94 21.21 -11.28 5.45
N ASP A 95 20.78 -12.53 5.57
CA ASP A 95 21.00 -13.56 4.54
C ASP A 95 20.27 -13.23 3.22
N ASP A 96 20.58 -13.98 2.17
CA ASP A 96 20.05 -13.76 0.83
C ASP A 96 18.54 -14.00 0.71
N ASN A 97 17.93 -14.67 1.70
CA ASN A 97 16.49 -14.98 1.74
C ASN A 97 15.73 -14.05 2.69
N HIS A 98 16.37 -13.03 3.25
CA HIS A 98 15.73 -12.11 4.18
C HIS A 98 14.58 -11.35 3.52
N VAL A 99 13.47 -11.17 4.24
CA VAL A 99 12.21 -10.61 3.72
C VAL A 99 12.39 -9.23 3.05
N SER A 100 13.31 -8.41 3.55
CA SER A 100 13.63 -7.08 3.03
C SER A 100 14.28 -7.06 1.65
N ARG A 101 14.82 -8.20 1.18
CA ARG A 101 15.45 -8.33 -0.14
C ARG A 101 14.46 -8.59 -1.27
N PHE A 102 13.16 -8.60 -0.96
CA PHE A 102 12.13 -8.96 -1.91
C PHE A 102 10.98 -7.99 -1.88
N ILE A 103 10.26 -7.97 -2.99
CA ILE A 103 9.02 -7.26 -3.17
C ILE A 103 7.90 -8.27 -3.03
N TRP A 104 6.93 -7.91 -2.19
CA TRP A 104 5.83 -8.79 -1.84
C TRP A 104 4.50 -8.17 -2.26
N THR A 105 3.55 -9.02 -2.61
CA THR A 105 2.15 -8.63 -2.79
C THR A 105 1.28 -9.42 -1.83
N SER A 106 0.12 -8.90 -1.43
CA SER A 106 -0.88 -9.67 -0.67
C SER A 106 -1.18 -10.98 -1.39
N GLY A 107 -1.54 -12.02 -0.64
CA GLY A 107 -1.89 -13.34 -1.16
C GLY A 107 -3.26 -13.76 -0.68
N ASN A 108 -4.16 -14.06 -1.60
CA ASN A 108 -5.48 -14.60 -1.31
C ASN A 108 -5.52 -16.10 -1.68
N PRO A 109 -5.68 -17.01 -0.70
CA PRO A 109 -5.82 -18.45 -0.97
C PRO A 109 -7.12 -18.81 -1.69
N ASN A 110 -8.12 -17.93 -1.68
CA ASN A 110 -9.41 -18.09 -2.35
C ASN A 110 -9.67 -16.90 -3.29
N PRO A 111 -8.91 -16.76 -4.40
CA PRO A 111 -9.00 -15.61 -5.28
C PRO A 111 -10.37 -15.52 -5.97
N PRO A 112 -10.84 -14.29 -6.30
CA PRO A 112 -12.05 -14.12 -7.09
C PRO A 112 -11.88 -14.74 -8.48
N SER A 113 -12.95 -15.32 -9.02
CA SER A 113 -12.97 -15.89 -10.39
C SER A 113 -13.04 -14.83 -11.50
N PHE A 114 -13.06 -13.55 -11.13
CA PHE A 114 -13.11 -12.40 -12.02
C PHE A 114 -11.93 -11.47 -11.75
N SER A 115 -11.60 -10.59 -12.71
CA SER A 115 -10.57 -9.57 -12.50
C SER A 115 -11.11 -8.46 -11.58
N PRO A 116 -10.49 -8.22 -10.41
CA PRO A 116 -10.96 -7.20 -9.47
C PRO A 116 -10.55 -5.78 -9.85
N LYS A 117 -9.79 -5.61 -10.94
CA LYS A 117 -9.34 -4.30 -11.48
C LYS A 117 -8.63 -3.44 -10.43
N LEU A 118 -7.71 -4.04 -9.69
CA LEU A 118 -6.88 -3.37 -8.68
C LEU A 118 -5.61 -2.84 -9.33
N ILE A 119 -5.43 -1.52 -9.37
CA ILE A 119 -4.27 -0.90 -10.04
C ILE A 119 -2.97 -1.19 -9.29
N SER A 120 -1.94 -1.70 -9.98
CA SER A 120 -0.60 -1.92 -9.44
C SER A 120 0.37 -0.79 -9.78
N ASP A 121 0.28 -0.25 -10.99
CA ASP A 121 0.97 0.96 -11.41
C ASP A 121 0.01 1.84 -12.20
N SER A 122 -0.08 3.12 -11.83
CA SER A 122 -0.93 4.10 -12.49
C SER A 122 -0.24 4.78 -13.68
N GLY A 123 1.11 4.75 -13.73
CA GLY A 123 1.89 5.28 -14.86
C GLY A 123 1.86 4.36 -16.08
N THR A 124 1.90 3.05 -15.85
CA THR A 124 1.59 2.02 -16.84
C THR A 124 0.41 1.21 -16.32
N PRO A 125 -0.81 1.34 -16.90
CA PRO A 125 -2.05 0.84 -16.30
C PRO A 125 -2.08 -0.69 -16.23
N SER A 126 -1.36 -1.20 -15.24
CA SER A 126 -1.18 -2.59 -14.89
C SER A 126 -2.00 -2.87 -13.66
N TYR A 127 -2.52 -4.08 -13.60
CA TYR A 127 -3.41 -4.51 -12.54
C TYR A 127 -2.83 -5.71 -11.82
N TYR A 128 -3.11 -5.80 -10.52
CA TYR A 128 -2.78 -6.98 -9.74
C TYR A 128 -3.51 -8.22 -10.28
N PRO A 129 -2.86 -9.40 -10.22
CA PRO A 129 -3.53 -10.64 -10.55
C PRO A 129 -4.56 -11.01 -9.45
N PRO A 130 -5.60 -11.82 -9.76
CA PRO A 130 -6.63 -12.21 -8.79
C PRO A 130 -6.09 -12.83 -7.51
N GLU A 131 -4.97 -13.54 -7.58
CA GLU A 131 -4.26 -14.18 -6.46
C GLU A 131 -3.78 -13.15 -5.43
N ALA A 132 -3.61 -11.89 -5.81
CA ALA A 132 -3.25 -10.82 -4.89
C ALA A 132 -4.44 -10.11 -4.26
N ALA A 133 -5.65 -10.34 -4.77
CA ALA A 133 -6.83 -9.61 -4.37
C ALA A 133 -7.45 -10.21 -3.10
N ILE A 134 -7.31 -9.50 -1.98
CA ILE A 134 -7.86 -9.87 -0.68
C ILE A 134 -9.13 -9.04 -0.37
N PRO A 135 -10.05 -9.55 0.47
CA PRO A 135 -11.20 -8.77 0.94
C PRO A 135 -10.79 -7.45 1.58
N VAL A 136 -11.56 -6.37 1.34
CA VAL A 136 -11.27 -5.02 1.87
C VAL A 136 -11.14 -4.96 3.40
N ALA A 137 -11.82 -5.86 4.12
CA ALA A 137 -11.66 -5.96 5.58
C ALA A 137 -10.22 -6.34 5.97
N GLN A 138 -9.61 -7.27 5.24
CA GLN A 138 -8.21 -7.68 5.47
C GLN A 138 -7.23 -6.58 5.04
N VAL A 139 -7.54 -5.83 3.98
CA VAL A 139 -6.75 -4.65 3.58
C VAL A 139 -6.72 -3.62 4.71
N ARG A 140 -7.89 -3.32 5.29
CA ARG A 140 -8.01 -2.40 6.42
C ARG A 140 -7.20 -2.89 7.62
N GLU A 141 -7.35 -4.17 7.99
CA GLU A 141 -6.61 -4.76 9.11
C GLU A 141 -5.09 -4.62 8.94
N ALA A 142 -4.56 -5.01 7.78
CA ALA A 142 -3.13 -4.91 7.49
C ALA A 142 -2.62 -3.47 7.41
N LEU A 143 -3.42 -2.55 6.87
CA LEU A 143 -3.07 -1.14 6.81
C LEU A 143 -3.05 -0.51 8.22
N GLU A 144 -4.03 -0.85 9.06
CA GLU A 144 -4.06 -0.40 10.46
C GLU A 144 -2.88 -0.98 11.25
N GLU A 145 -2.56 -2.26 11.07
CA GLU A 145 -1.39 -2.89 11.67
C GLU A 145 -0.10 -2.13 11.28
N PHE A 146 0.13 -1.93 9.98
CA PHE A 146 1.29 -1.19 9.47
C PHE A 146 1.44 0.19 10.11
N CYS A 147 0.33 0.94 10.18
CA CYS A 147 0.33 2.30 10.71
C CYS A 147 0.54 2.34 12.22
N ARG A 148 -0.03 1.39 12.98
CA ARG A 148 0.02 1.39 14.44
C ARG A 148 1.35 0.86 14.98
N THR A 149 1.95 -0.14 14.34
CA THR A 149 3.26 -0.68 14.79
C THR A 149 4.40 0.30 14.55
N ARG A 150 4.30 1.14 13.50
CA ARG A 150 5.29 2.17 13.14
C ARG A 150 6.72 1.63 13.03
N THR A 151 6.86 0.39 12.54
CA THR A 151 8.17 -0.21 12.26
C THR A 151 8.54 -0.08 10.79
N GLY A 152 7.54 -0.04 9.90
CA GLY A 152 7.74 -0.12 8.45
C GLY A 152 7.86 -1.56 7.95
N ASP A 153 7.75 -2.54 8.85
CA ASP A 153 7.77 -3.95 8.50
C ASP A 153 6.50 -4.35 7.75
N ARG A 154 6.60 -5.46 7.03
CA ARG A 154 5.49 -6.05 6.31
C ARG A 154 4.43 -6.56 7.30
N PRO A 155 3.15 -6.15 7.18
CA PRO A 155 2.08 -6.63 8.06
C PRO A 155 1.94 -8.15 8.10
N GLU A 156 1.63 -8.71 9.26
CA GLU A 156 1.48 -10.15 9.49
C GLU A 156 0.02 -10.63 9.40
N SER A 157 -0.96 -9.72 9.50
CA SER A 157 -2.40 -10.03 9.39
C SER A 157 -2.85 -10.60 8.04
N VAL A 158 -2.00 -10.58 7.01
CA VAL A 158 -2.29 -11.13 5.68
C VAL A 158 -1.20 -12.07 5.20
N SER A 159 -1.58 -13.00 4.33
CA SER A 159 -0.63 -13.81 3.59
C SER A 159 0.03 -12.99 2.49
N TRP A 160 1.25 -13.36 2.11
CA TRP A 160 2.05 -12.67 1.11
C TRP A 160 2.56 -13.63 0.05
N LEU A 161 2.60 -13.14 -1.19
CA LEU A 161 3.21 -13.80 -2.34
C LEU A 161 4.48 -13.04 -2.73
N LEU A 162 5.52 -13.78 -3.06
CA LEU A 162 6.75 -13.23 -3.60
C LEU A 162 6.51 -12.73 -5.02
N LEU A 163 6.81 -11.46 -5.30
CA LEU A 163 6.69 -10.87 -6.63
C LEU A 163 8.03 -10.91 -7.38
N GLU A 164 9.07 -10.34 -6.77
CA GLU A 164 10.40 -10.20 -7.36
C GLU A 164 11.45 -9.92 -6.27
N GLN A 165 12.73 -10.02 -6.62
CA GLN A 165 13.84 -9.61 -5.74
C GLN A 165 14.08 -8.10 -5.90
N THR A 166 14.40 -7.41 -4.80
CA THR A 166 14.84 -6.00 -4.86
C THR A 166 16.26 -5.93 -5.42
N VAL A 167 16.50 -5.05 -6.40
CA VAL A 167 17.84 -4.79 -6.98
C VAL A 167 18.71 -4.00 -6.01
#